data_AF-A0A2H3E8T2-F1
#
_entry.id   AF-A0A2H3E8T2-F1
#
_cell.length_a   1.000
_cell.length_b   1.000
_cell.length_c   1.000
_cell.angle_alpha   90.00
_cell.angle_beta   90.00
_cell.angle_gamma   90.00
#
_symmetry.space_group_name_H-M   'P 1'
#
loop_
_entity.id
_entity.type
_entity.pdbx_description
1 polymer ?
#
loop_
_entity_poly.entity_id
_entity_poly.type
_entity_poly.pdbx_seq_one_letter_code
_entity_poly.pdbx_strand_id
1 'polypeptide(L)'
;MADSLSPENAQFVLAIFEVFLYGFSLLGFMLTLWTLVRGKLWSQVNKLVLSFAVFLFAFQTMYTVVGIRRRYQGFVTLSGSSYPGGPAAFFENITTTAILLRNVAWDCQVALGDAIVIWRAYVVWQTPWIVVPPIVIWVGFIVAAVGELLSMRDTVPSIEGLFAPSVQAWSTAALALTMSCNLLSTCKHSLLI
;
A
#
# COMPACT_ATOMS: atom_id res chain seq x y z
N MET A 1 -30.81 9.44 2.58
CA MET A 1 -31.15 8.08 2.11
C MET A 1 -29.99 7.54 1.27
N ALA A 2 -28.80 7.47 1.85
CA ALA A 2 -27.76 6.58 1.35
C ALA A 2 -27.94 5.33 2.20
N ASP A 3 -28.43 4.24 1.61
CA ASP A 3 -28.44 2.95 2.29
C ASP A 3 -27.02 2.71 2.77
N SER A 4 -26.84 2.57 4.08
CA SER A 4 -25.59 2.13 4.66
C SER A 4 -25.24 0.80 4.00
N LEU A 5 -24.31 0.81 3.03
CA LEU A 5 -23.81 -0.42 2.43
C LEU A 5 -23.42 -1.33 3.58
N SER A 6 -24.11 -2.47 3.71
CA SER A 6 -23.71 -3.48 4.67
C SER A 6 -22.23 -3.82 4.43
N PRO A 7 -21.43 -4.06 5.47
CA PRO A 7 -19.98 -4.26 5.35
C PRO A 7 -19.57 -5.26 4.26
N GLU A 8 -20.36 -6.31 4.09
CA GLU A 8 -20.23 -7.32 3.03
C GLU A 8 -20.33 -6.74 1.60
N ASN A 9 -21.31 -5.87 1.33
CA ASN A 9 -21.50 -5.23 0.03
C ASN A 9 -20.33 -4.29 -0.29
N ALA A 10 -19.86 -3.55 0.72
CA ALA A 10 -18.69 -2.68 0.57
C ALA A 10 -17.43 -3.49 0.24
N GLN A 11 -17.19 -4.60 0.95
CA GLN A 11 -16.06 -5.50 0.70
C GLN A 11 -16.12 -6.12 -0.70
N PHE A 12 -17.31 -6.43 -1.21
CA PHE A 12 -17.52 -6.96 -2.55
C PHE A 12 -17.17 -5.93 -3.63
N VAL A 13 -17.71 -4.72 -3.52
CA VAL A 13 -17.40 -3.62 -4.46
C VAL A 13 -15.91 -3.32 -4.47
N LEU A 14 -15.28 -3.20 -3.28
CA LEU A 14 -13.84 -2.99 -3.15
C LEU A 14 -13.03 -4.10 -3.81
N ALA A 15 -13.50 -5.35 -3.78
CA ALA A 15 -12.82 -6.46 -4.43
C ALA A 15 -12.78 -6.33 -5.96
N ILE A 16 -13.88 -5.88 -6.56
CA ILE A 16 -13.94 -5.67 -8.01
C ILE A 16 -12.92 -4.61 -8.43
N PHE A 17 -12.89 -3.48 -7.73
CA PHE A 17 -11.91 -2.42 -8.00
C PHE A 17 -10.47 -2.89 -7.80
N GLU A 18 -10.21 -3.63 -6.73
CA GLU A 18 -8.87 -4.16 -6.43
C GLU A 18 -8.36 -5.11 -7.50
N VAL A 19 -9.20 -6.05 -7.98
CA VAL A 19 -8.82 -6.98 -9.06
C VAL A 19 -8.64 -6.24 -10.38
N PHE A 20 -9.48 -5.25 -10.68
CA PHE A 20 -9.34 -4.43 -11.89
C PHE A 20 -8.03 -3.63 -11.90
N LEU A 21 -7.72 -2.94 -10.79
CA LEU A 21 -6.48 -2.20 -10.63
C LEU A 21 -5.26 -3.12 -10.66
N TYR A 22 -5.35 -4.30 -10.05
CA TYR A 22 -4.30 -5.32 -10.12
C TYR A 22 -4.03 -5.75 -11.57
N GLY A 23 -5.08 -5.93 -12.38
CA GLY A 23 -4.95 -6.21 -13.81
C GLY A 23 -4.20 -5.12 -14.57
N PHE A 24 -4.48 -3.84 -14.27
CA PHE A 24 -3.74 -2.72 -14.85
C PHE A 24 -2.27 -2.72 -14.43
N SER A 25 -1.97 -2.93 -13.14
CA SER A 25 -0.60 -3.05 -12.64
C SER A 25 0.17 -4.22 -13.28
N LEU A 26 -0.51 -5.36 -13.50
CA LEU A 26 0.07 -6.52 -14.19
C LEU A 26 0.47 -6.18 -15.62
N LEU A 27 -0.41 -5.51 -16.38
CA LEU A 27 -0.11 -5.08 -17.74
C LEU A 27 1.08 -4.11 -17.76
N GLY A 28 1.12 -3.13 -16.85
CA GLY A 28 2.24 -2.20 -16.73
C GLY A 28 3.57 -2.90 -16.43
N PHE A 29 3.56 -3.86 -15.52
CA PHE A 29 4.74 -4.67 -15.21
C PHE A 29 5.20 -5.51 -16.42
N MET A 30 4.26 -6.15 -17.13
CA MET A 30 4.57 -6.96 -18.32
C MET A 30 5.12 -6.10 -19.46
N LEU A 31 4.57 -4.91 -19.70
CA LEU A 31 5.11 -3.95 -20.67
C LEU A 31 6.51 -3.48 -20.27
N THR A 32 6.75 -3.24 -18.99
CA THR A 32 8.07 -2.87 -18.47
C THR A 32 9.08 -3.99 -18.71
N LEU A 33 8.74 -5.24 -18.43
CA LEU A 33 9.61 -6.38 -18.72
C LEU A 33 9.80 -6.60 -20.23
N TRP A 34 8.75 -6.45 -21.03
CA TRP A 34 8.80 -6.64 -22.47
C TRP A 34 9.71 -5.61 -23.16
N THR A 35 9.58 -4.33 -22.79
CA THR A 35 10.47 -3.26 -23.27
C THR A 35 11.90 -3.48 -22.81
N LEU A 36 12.11 -4.00 -21.60
CA LEU A 36 13.42 -4.38 -21.11
C LEU A 36 14.02 -5.49 -21.98
N VAL A 37 13.35 -6.65 -22.09
CA VAL A 37 13.75 -7.86 -22.83
C VAL A 37 14.04 -7.60 -24.30
N ARG A 38 13.22 -6.79 -24.97
CA ARG A 38 13.37 -6.54 -26.42
C ARG A 38 14.28 -5.36 -26.76
N GLY A 39 14.59 -4.48 -25.81
CA GLY A 39 15.51 -3.37 -26.05
C GLY A 39 16.98 -3.81 -25.97
N LYS A 40 17.87 -3.19 -26.77
CA LYS A 40 19.33 -3.16 -26.51
C LYS A 40 19.69 -2.52 -25.15
N LEU A 41 18.67 -2.06 -24.42
CA LEU A 41 18.73 -1.40 -23.13
C LEU A 41 19.19 -2.31 -22.00
N TRP A 42 19.20 -3.66 -22.10
CA TRP A 42 19.70 -4.56 -21.04
C TRP A 42 21.05 -4.15 -20.45
N SER A 43 21.96 -3.70 -21.31
CA SER A 43 23.28 -3.19 -20.91
C SER A 43 23.21 -1.88 -20.10
N GLN A 44 22.18 -1.07 -20.32
CA GLN A 44 21.94 0.22 -19.66
C GLN A 44 20.86 0.16 -18.57
N VAL A 45 20.29 -1.01 -18.28
CA VAL A 45 19.28 -1.15 -17.23
C VAL A 45 19.95 -0.96 -15.88
N ASN A 46 19.42 -0.01 -15.11
CA ASN A 46 19.76 0.06 -13.71
C ASN A 46 19.12 -1.12 -12.97
N LYS A 47 19.94 -2.12 -12.64
CA LYS A 47 19.53 -3.32 -11.88
C LYS A 47 18.81 -2.97 -10.57
N LEU A 48 19.13 -1.82 -9.98
CA LEU A 48 18.45 -1.31 -8.79
C LEU A 48 16.98 -0.99 -9.06
N VAL A 49 16.68 -0.28 -10.16
CA VAL A 49 15.31 0.09 -10.54
C VAL A 49 14.49 -1.15 -10.92
N LEU A 50 15.11 -2.11 -11.60
CA LEU A 50 14.48 -3.40 -11.88
C LEU A 50 14.13 -4.15 -10.59
N SER A 51 15.07 -4.20 -9.64
CA SER A 51 14.82 -4.82 -8.33
C SER A 51 13.64 -4.16 -7.61
N PHE A 52 13.58 -2.83 -7.60
CA PHE A 52 12.47 -2.09 -7.01
C PHE A 52 11.13 -2.40 -7.68
N ALA A 53 11.09 -2.45 -9.01
CA ALA A 53 9.88 -2.79 -9.76
C ALA A 53 9.37 -4.22 -9.43
N VAL A 54 10.29 -5.19 -9.31
CA VAL A 54 9.95 -6.56 -8.91
C VAL A 54 9.40 -6.61 -7.48
N PHE A 55 10.03 -5.90 -6.53
CA PHE A 55 9.54 -5.86 -5.15
C PHE A 55 8.18 -5.18 -5.05
N LEU A 56 7.98 -4.03 -5.70
CA LEU A 56 6.68 -3.34 -5.74
C LEU A 56 5.59 -4.25 -6.30
N PHE A 57 5.88 -4.97 -7.38
CA PHE A 57 4.94 -5.91 -7.97
C PHE A 57 4.65 -7.08 -7.02
N ALA A 58 5.67 -7.64 -6.37
CA ALA A 58 5.50 -8.72 -5.40
C ALA A 58 4.63 -8.31 -4.19
N PHE A 59 4.85 -7.11 -3.63
CA PHE A 59 4.01 -6.58 -2.56
C PHE A 59 2.56 -6.35 -3.00
N GLN A 60 2.37 -5.81 -4.20
CA GLN A 60 1.03 -5.64 -4.78
C GLN A 60 0.32 -7.00 -4.98
N THR A 61 1.02 -8.03 -5.46
CA THR A 61 0.47 -9.38 -5.58
C THR A 61 0.12 -9.95 -4.21
N MET A 62 0.99 -9.79 -3.21
CA MET A 62 0.72 -10.24 -1.84
C MET A 62 -0.53 -9.57 -1.26
N TYR A 63 -0.64 -8.25 -1.38
CA TYR A 63 -1.81 -7.47 -0.96
C TYR A 63 -3.10 -8.03 -1.55
N THR A 64 -3.12 -8.24 -2.88
CA THR A 64 -4.30 -8.74 -3.60
C THR A 64 -4.64 -10.18 -3.22
N VAL A 65 -3.66 -11.08 -3.15
CA VAL A 65 -3.87 -12.50 -2.82
C VAL A 65 -4.41 -12.67 -1.41
N VAL A 66 -3.86 -11.94 -0.43
CA VAL A 66 -4.34 -11.97 0.96
C VAL A 66 -5.78 -11.44 1.04
N GLY A 67 -6.10 -10.37 0.31
CA GLY A 67 -7.45 -9.82 0.22
C GLY A 67 -8.45 -10.82 -0.38
N ILE A 68 -8.10 -11.47 -1.51
CA ILE A 68 -8.94 -12.50 -2.14
C ILE A 68 -9.16 -13.68 -1.19
N ARG A 69 -8.11 -14.19 -0.54
CA ARG A 69 -8.21 -15.31 0.40
C ARG A 69 -9.16 -15.00 1.55
N ARG A 70 -9.05 -13.81 2.16
CA ARG A 70 -9.93 -13.39 3.25
C ARG A 70 -11.38 -13.29 2.80
N ARG A 71 -11.63 -12.69 1.62
CA ARG A 71 -12.98 -12.57 1.06
C ARG A 71 -13.58 -13.94 0.73
N TYR A 72 -12.78 -14.85 0.14
CA TYR A 72 -13.20 -16.22 -0.09
C TYR A 72 -13.59 -16.93 1.22
N GLN A 73 -12.80 -16.78 2.29
CA GLN A 73 -13.15 -17.33 3.59
C GLN A 73 -14.48 -16.75 4.13
N GLY A 74 -14.64 -15.43 4.08
CA GLY A 74 -15.84 -14.75 4.57
C GLY A 74 -17.11 -15.08 3.78
N PHE A 75 -17.04 -15.16 2.44
CA PHE A 75 -18.21 -15.41 1.58
C PHE A 75 -18.51 -16.88 1.34
N VAL A 76 -17.50 -17.76 1.27
CA VAL A 76 -17.67 -19.16 0.83
C VAL A 76 -17.55 -20.14 1.99
N THR A 77 -16.57 -19.98 2.87
CA THR A 77 -16.36 -20.92 3.98
C THR A 77 -17.31 -20.65 5.15
N LEU A 78 -17.61 -19.38 5.38
CA LEU A 78 -18.44 -18.92 6.50
C LEU A 78 -19.92 -18.75 6.16
N SER A 79 -20.31 -18.86 4.88
CA SER A 79 -21.73 -18.81 4.47
C SER A 79 -22.56 -20.00 4.93
N GLY A 80 -21.93 -21.08 5.42
CA GLY A 80 -22.60 -22.28 5.93
C GLY A 80 -22.26 -22.66 7.38
N SER A 81 -21.42 -21.89 8.10
CA SER A 81 -20.97 -22.24 9.46
C SER A 81 -21.36 -21.18 10.47
N SER A 82 -21.75 -21.61 11.68
CA SER A 82 -22.09 -20.77 12.83
C SER A 82 -20.84 -20.07 13.38
N TYR A 83 -20.30 -19.10 12.65
CA TYR A 83 -19.33 -18.17 13.21
C TYR A 83 -20.02 -17.39 14.34
N PRO A 84 -19.39 -17.20 15.52
CA PRO A 84 -19.96 -16.40 16.59
C PRO A 84 -20.21 -14.97 16.08
N GLY A 85 -21.47 -14.56 15.94
CA GLY A 85 -21.85 -13.25 15.37
C GLY A 85 -22.11 -13.24 13.85
N GLY A 86 -22.02 -14.38 13.17
CA GLY A 86 -22.32 -14.52 11.74
C GLY A 86 -21.21 -14.02 10.79
N PRO A 87 -21.42 -14.14 9.46
CA PRO A 87 -20.43 -13.73 8.46
C PRO A 87 -20.09 -12.23 8.48
N ALA A 88 -21.06 -11.38 8.85
CA ALA A 88 -20.85 -9.93 8.96
C ALA A 88 -19.80 -9.59 10.04
N ALA A 89 -19.85 -10.24 11.20
CA ALA A 89 -18.87 -10.04 12.27
C ALA A 89 -17.43 -10.44 11.87
N PHE A 90 -17.28 -11.42 10.97
CA PHE A 90 -15.97 -11.78 10.42
C PHE A 90 -15.38 -10.64 9.57
N PHE A 91 -16.20 -9.99 8.74
CA PHE A 91 -15.75 -8.86 7.93
C PHE A 91 -15.43 -7.62 8.76
N GLU A 92 -16.13 -7.44 9.88
CA GLU A 92 -15.88 -6.34 10.81
C GLU A 92 -14.58 -6.48 11.60
N ASN A 93 -14.06 -7.70 11.78
CA ASN A 93 -12.86 -7.93 12.56
C ASN A 93 -11.59 -7.43 11.83
N ILE A 94 -11.12 -6.23 12.19
CA ILE A 94 -9.95 -5.59 11.61
C ILE A 94 -8.59 -6.10 12.14
N THR A 95 -8.56 -6.83 13.25
CA THR A 95 -7.30 -7.24 13.92
C THR A 95 -6.76 -8.58 13.45
N THR A 96 -7.42 -9.19 12.47
CA THR A 96 -6.98 -10.47 11.92
C THR A 96 -5.60 -10.32 11.27
N THR A 97 -4.72 -11.31 11.45
CA THR A 97 -3.38 -11.35 10.84
C THR A 97 -3.38 -11.08 9.33
N ALA A 98 -4.43 -11.49 8.61
CA ALA A 98 -4.57 -11.22 7.18
C ALA A 98 -4.70 -9.72 6.86
N ILE A 99 -5.42 -8.95 7.68
CA ILE A 99 -5.56 -7.50 7.49
C ILE A 99 -4.24 -6.80 7.82
N LEU A 100 -3.60 -7.18 8.93
CA LEU A 100 -2.29 -6.65 9.30
C LEU A 100 -1.25 -6.91 8.19
N LEU A 101 -1.19 -8.13 7.66
CA LEU A 101 -0.28 -8.48 6.57
C LEU A 101 -0.57 -7.68 5.30
N ARG A 102 -1.85 -7.44 5.01
CA ARG A 102 -2.27 -6.62 3.87
C ARG A 102 -1.84 -5.16 4.05
N ASN A 103 -2.02 -4.58 5.23
CA ASN A 103 -1.56 -3.21 5.51
C ASN A 103 -0.04 -3.11 5.43
N VAL A 104 0.70 -4.06 6.01
CA VAL A 104 2.17 -4.13 5.88
C VAL A 104 2.61 -4.20 4.41
N ALA A 105 1.93 -5.00 3.58
CA ALA A 105 2.22 -5.08 2.14
C ALA A 105 2.09 -3.72 1.46
N TRP A 106 1.02 -3.01 1.77
CA TRP A 106 0.73 -1.68 1.24
C TRP A 106 1.74 -0.63 1.75
N ASP A 107 2.07 -0.64 3.04
CA ASP A 107 3.05 0.26 3.64
C ASP A 107 4.44 0.06 3.02
N CYS A 108 4.85 -1.20 2.80
CA CYS A 108 6.09 -1.52 2.08
C CYS A 108 6.06 -1.00 0.64
N GLN A 109 4.92 -1.09 -0.03
CA GLN A 109 4.77 -0.58 -1.38
C GLN A 109 4.90 0.94 -1.44
N VAL A 110 4.28 1.67 -0.52
CA VAL A 110 4.41 3.14 -0.40
C VAL A 110 5.85 3.52 -0.04
N ALA A 111 6.46 2.87 0.95
CA ALA A 111 7.84 3.10 1.35
C ALA A 111 8.83 2.93 0.18
N LEU A 112 8.66 1.86 -0.61
CA LEU A 112 9.51 1.61 -1.78
C LEU A 112 9.24 2.63 -2.89
N GLY A 113 7.99 3.04 -3.09
CA GLY A 113 7.63 4.11 -4.01
C GLY A 113 8.37 5.40 -3.70
N ASP A 114 8.29 5.84 -2.45
CA ASP A 114 8.98 7.04 -1.97
C ASP A 114 10.51 6.91 -2.11
N ALA A 115 11.08 5.75 -1.78
CA ALA A 115 12.51 5.49 -1.93
C ALA A 115 12.99 5.63 -3.39
N ILE A 116 12.19 5.19 -4.37
CA ILE A 116 12.51 5.36 -5.80
C ILE A 116 12.51 6.84 -6.19
N VAL A 117 11.53 7.61 -5.71
CA VAL A 117 11.43 9.04 -6.00
C VAL A 117 12.61 9.80 -5.41
N ILE A 118 12.98 9.48 -4.16
CA ILE A 118 14.17 10.02 -3.49
C ILE A 118 15.44 9.67 -4.27
N TRP A 119 15.60 8.40 -4.68
CA TRP A 119 16.75 7.94 -5.45
C TRP A 119 16.88 8.68 -6.80
N ARG A 120 15.75 8.89 -7.50
CA ARG A 120 15.73 9.65 -8.76
C ARG A 120 16.15 11.10 -8.54
N ALA A 121 15.66 11.73 -7.47
CA ALA A 121 16.09 13.08 -7.11
C ALA A 121 17.61 13.13 -6.84
N TYR A 122 18.15 12.16 -6.10
CA TYR A 122 19.60 12.09 -5.87
C TYR A 122 20.41 11.99 -7.17
N VAL A 123 19.97 11.13 -8.10
CA VAL A 123 20.68 10.93 -9.38
C VAL A 123 20.71 12.21 -10.22
N VAL A 124 19.66 13.02 -10.17
CA VAL A 124 19.60 14.31 -10.90
C VAL A 124 20.47 15.37 -10.24
N TRP A 125 20.37 15.51 -8.92
CA TRP A 125 20.98 16.62 -8.19
C TRP A 125 22.43 16.37 -7.77
N GLN A 126 22.88 15.11 -7.71
CA GLN A 126 24.23 14.67 -7.32
C GLN A 126 24.74 15.30 -6.01
N THR A 127 23.83 15.78 -5.16
CA THR A 127 24.14 16.50 -3.92
C THR A 127 23.34 15.89 -2.76
N PRO A 128 24.00 15.39 -1.71
CA PRO A 128 23.32 14.67 -0.63
C PRO A 128 22.39 15.59 0.18
N TRP A 129 22.74 16.87 0.33
CA TRP A 129 21.99 17.86 1.11
C TRP A 129 20.56 18.07 0.63
N ILE A 130 20.30 17.87 -0.66
CA ILE A 130 18.97 18.02 -1.24
C ILE A 130 18.02 16.90 -0.82
N VAL A 131 18.58 15.74 -0.50
CA VAL A 131 17.90 14.46 -0.29
C VAL A 131 17.76 14.13 1.21
N VAL A 132 18.53 14.80 2.08
CA VAL A 132 18.39 14.64 3.53
C VAL A 132 16.96 14.92 4.04
N PRO A 133 16.29 16.04 3.68
CA PRO A 133 14.93 16.30 4.15
C PRO A 133 13.89 15.22 3.78
N PRO A 134 13.79 14.77 2.51
CA PRO A 134 12.83 13.72 2.17
C PRO A 134 13.20 12.36 2.79
N ILE A 135 14.48 12.05 3.05
CA ILE A 135 14.85 10.84 3.81
C ILE A 135 14.33 10.91 5.25
N VAL A 136 14.46 12.04 5.93
CA VAL A 136 13.96 12.20 7.31
C VAL A 136 12.44 12.02 7.36
N ILE A 137 11.72 12.60 6.39
CA ILE A 137 10.27 12.45 6.27
C ILE A 137 9.89 11.00 5.95
N TRP A 138 10.64 10.33 5.09
CA TRP A 138 10.43 8.92 4.75
C TRP A 138 10.61 7.99 5.95
N VAL A 139 11.62 8.24 6.80
CA VAL A 139 11.76 7.52 8.07
C VAL A 139 10.57 7.83 8.99
N GLY A 140 10.12 9.08 9.03
CA GLY A 140 8.90 9.46 9.74
C GLY A 140 7.65 8.69 9.27
N PHE A 141 7.51 8.49 7.95
CA PHE A 141 6.43 7.69 7.38
C PHE A 141 6.48 6.25 7.89
N ILE A 142 7.67 5.61 7.89
CA ILE A 142 7.83 4.24 8.41
C ILE A 142 7.41 4.15 9.88
N VAL A 143 7.80 5.14 10.70
CA VAL A 143 7.39 5.20 12.12
C VAL A 143 5.88 5.36 12.24
N ALA A 144 5.26 6.23 11.44
CA ALA A 144 3.82 6.43 11.46
C ALA A 144 3.04 5.18 11.04
N ALA A 145 3.49 4.48 9.98
CA ALA A 145 2.88 3.22 9.53
C ALA A 145 2.98 2.12 10.59
N VAL A 146 4.13 1.98 11.26
CA VAL A 146 4.27 1.04 12.38
C VAL A 146 3.35 1.43 13.54
N GLY A 147 3.25 2.72 13.86
CA GLY A 147 2.33 3.24 14.89
C GLY A 147 0.86 2.95 14.59
N GLU A 148 0.46 3.05 13.32
CA GLU A 148 -0.88 2.68 12.84
C GLU A 148 -1.15 1.19 13.08
N LEU A 149 -0.25 0.31 12.64
CA LEU A 149 -0.38 -1.14 12.81
C LEU A 149 -0.46 -1.57 14.28
N LEU A 150 0.35 -0.95 15.14
CA LEU A 150 0.30 -1.20 16.59
C LEU A 150 -1.02 -0.70 17.19
N SER A 151 -1.48 0.48 16.78
CA SER A 151 -2.76 1.03 17.25
C SER A 151 -3.94 0.16 16.80
N MET A 152 -3.91 -0.37 15.57
CA MET A 152 -4.93 -1.30 15.08
C MET A 152 -4.95 -2.62 15.86
N ARG A 153 -3.81 -3.08 16.37
CA ARG A 153 -3.75 -4.29 17.19
C ARG A 153 -4.44 -4.12 18.55
N ASP A 154 -4.34 -2.93 19.12
CA ASP A 154 -4.83 -2.62 20.46
C ASP A 154 -6.28 -2.10 20.47
N THR A 155 -6.89 -1.88 19.30
CA THR A 155 -8.29 -1.43 19.17
C THR A 155 -9.29 -2.58 19.15
N VAL A 156 -10.57 -2.23 19.36
CA VAL A 156 -11.69 -3.17 19.26
C VAL A 156 -11.69 -3.80 17.86
N PRO A 157 -11.83 -5.13 17.72
CA PRO A 157 -11.85 -5.84 16.44
C PRO A 157 -13.17 -5.62 15.71
N SER A 158 -13.44 -4.38 15.33
CA SER A 158 -14.63 -3.92 14.62
C SER A 158 -14.23 -2.82 13.63
N ILE A 159 -15.12 -2.48 12.70
CA ILE A 159 -14.92 -1.35 11.78
C ILE A 159 -14.77 -0.04 12.56
N GLU A 160 -15.43 0.12 13.71
CA GLU A 160 -15.27 1.29 14.57
C GLU A 160 -13.84 1.44 15.09
N GLY A 161 -13.14 0.33 15.30
CA GLY A 161 -11.72 0.32 15.68
C GLY A 161 -10.80 0.92 14.62
N LEU A 162 -11.20 0.93 13.35
CA LEU A 162 -10.48 1.60 12.26
C LEU A 162 -10.61 3.13 12.37
N PHE A 163 -11.74 3.59 12.89
CA PHE A 163 -12.02 5.00 13.13
C PHE A 163 -11.61 5.46 14.52
N ALA A 164 -10.89 4.62 15.28
CA ALA A 164 -10.32 5.02 16.55
C ALA A 164 -9.39 6.23 16.36
N PRO A 165 -9.43 7.24 17.25
CA PRO A 165 -8.62 8.45 17.11
C PRO A 165 -7.12 8.17 16.98
N SER A 166 -6.62 7.13 17.65
CA SER A 166 -5.21 6.70 17.55
C SER A 166 -4.85 6.22 16.16
N VAL A 167 -5.63 5.30 15.58
CA VAL A 167 -5.41 4.76 14.23
C VAL A 167 -5.49 5.87 13.19
N GLN A 168 -6.53 6.72 13.27
CA GLN A 168 -6.68 7.84 12.32
C GLN A 168 -5.53 8.85 12.41
N ALA A 169 -5.02 9.16 13.60
CA ALA A 169 -3.91 10.10 13.76
C ALA A 169 -2.64 9.56 13.08
N TRP A 170 -2.30 8.29 13.29
CA TRP A 170 -1.16 7.66 12.64
C TRP A 170 -1.33 7.55 11.14
N SER A 171 -2.51 7.13 10.67
CA SER A 171 -2.82 7.03 9.24
C SER A 171 -2.75 8.40 8.54
N THR A 172 -3.29 9.44 9.17
CA THR A 172 -3.21 10.81 8.65
C THR A 172 -1.76 11.32 8.60
N ALA A 173 -0.97 11.03 9.64
CA ALA A 173 0.44 11.37 9.66
C ALA A 173 1.21 10.63 8.55
N ALA A 174 0.97 9.33 8.36
CA ALA A 174 1.60 8.54 7.31
C ALA A 174 1.28 9.12 5.92
N LEU A 175 0.00 9.42 5.64
CA LEU A 175 -0.44 10.04 4.39
C LEU A 175 0.18 11.42 4.15
N ALA A 176 0.22 12.26 5.18
CA ALA A 176 0.83 13.58 5.09
C ALA A 176 2.34 13.50 4.82
N LEU A 177 3.03 12.56 5.46
CA LEU A 177 4.48 12.37 5.31
C LEU A 177 4.84 11.84 3.92
N THR A 178 4.16 10.81 3.39
CA THR A 178 4.43 10.32 2.03
C THR A 178 4.13 11.38 0.97
N MET A 179 3.04 12.14 1.11
CA MET A 179 2.75 13.26 0.21
C MET A 179 3.82 14.35 0.27
N SER A 180 4.27 14.71 1.48
CA SER A 180 5.34 15.69 1.68
C SER A 180 6.67 15.22 1.11
N CYS A 181 7.00 13.93 1.25
CA CYS A 181 8.18 13.30 0.67
C CYS A 181 8.20 13.44 -0.84
N ASN A 182 7.07 13.10 -1.50
CA ASN A 182 6.91 13.17 -2.94
C ASN A 182 6.95 14.62 -3.45
N LEU A 183 6.31 15.55 -2.75
CA LEU A 183 6.35 16.99 -3.07
C LEU A 183 7.76 17.54 -2.94
N LEU A 184 8.48 17.29 -1.85
CA LEU A 184 9.84 17.83 -1.67
C LEU A 184 10.84 17.25 -2.69
N SER A 185 10.68 15.97 -3.02
CA SER A 185 11.51 15.32 -4.03
C SER A 185 11.23 15.83 -5.45
N THR A 186 9.99 16.27 -5.73
CA THR A 186 9.57 16.75 -7.07
C THR A 186 9.67 18.27 -7.23
N CYS A 187 9.21 19.08 -6.28
CA CYS A 187 9.19 20.54 -6.39
C CYS A 187 10.58 21.16 -6.57
N LYS A 188 11.63 20.53 -6.03
CA LYS A 188 13.01 20.96 -6.32
C LYS A 188 13.38 20.80 -7.79
N HIS A 189 12.79 19.83 -8.50
CA HIS A 189 12.94 19.66 -9.95
C HIS A 189 12.35 20.83 -10.74
N SER A 190 11.21 21.38 -10.31
CA SER A 190 10.48 22.42 -11.06
C SER A 190 10.92 23.86 -10.78
N LEU A 191 11.62 24.13 -9.67
CA LEU A 191 12.05 25.50 -9.30
C LEU A 191 13.34 25.97 -10.01
N LEU A 192 13.94 25.14 -10.86
CA LEU A 192 15.24 25.39 -11.50
C LEU A 192 15.23 25.18 -13.03
N ILE A 193 14.03 25.15 -13.63
CA ILE A 193 13.79 25.23 -15.08
C ILE A 193 12.99 26.51 -15.34
#